data_AF-A0A5N6QQP8-F1
#
_entry.id   AF-A0A5N6QQP8-F1
#
_cell.length_a   1.000
_cell.length_b   1.000
_cell.length_c   1.000
_cell.angle_alpha   90.00
_cell.angle_beta   90.00
_cell.angle_gamma   90.00
#
_symmetry.space_group_name_H-M   'P 1'
#
loop_
_entity.id
_entity.type
_entity.pdbx_description
1 polymer ?
#
loop_
_entity_poly.entity_id
_entity_poly.type
_entity_poly.pdbx_seq_one_letter_code
_entity_poly.pdbx_strand_id
1 'polypeptide(L)' 'MQLFGINPGREHYGCIIDLLGRAGKLDQAIELIHQMECEPDAVTWRTLLGGCRVHRNVDLAIHAARQISETGS' A
#
# COMPACT_ATOMS: atom_id res chain seq x y z
N MET A 1 4.81 -15.09 -3.76
CA MET A 1 3.79 -16.16 -3.94
C MET A 1 3.24 -16.06 -5.36
N GLN A 2 3.53 -17.01 -6.25
CA GLN A 2 2.99 -17.01 -7.61
C GLN A 2 1.54 -17.50 -7.60
N LEU A 3 0.59 -16.57 -7.67
CA LEU A 3 -0.82 -16.86 -7.90
C LEU A 3 -1.06 -16.97 -9.42
N PHE A 4 -1.53 -18.14 -9.86
CA PHE A 4 -2.01 -18.38 -11.23
C PHE A 4 -0.99 -18.15 -12.37
N GLY A 5 0.32 -18.21 -12.09
CA GLY A 5 1.36 -18.05 -13.11
C GLY A 5 1.60 -16.61 -13.58
N ILE A 6 1.03 -15.62 -12.88
CA ILE A 6 1.26 -14.20 -13.12
C ILE A 6 2.23 -13.68 -12.06
N ASN A 7 3.32 -13.04 -12.49
CA ASN A 7 4.17 -12.27 -11.59
C ASN A 7 3.47 -10.92 -11.32
N PRO A 8 3.06 -10.64 -10.07
CA PRO A 8 2.32 -9.42 -9.77
C PRO A 8 3.22 -8.20 -9.99
N GLY A 9 2.87 -7.38 -10.99
CA GLY A 9 3.45 -6.04 -11.16
C GLY A 9 2.85 -5.01 -10.20
N ARG A 10 3.42 -3.79 -10.20
CA ARG A 10 2.96 -2.66 -9.38
C ARG A 10 1.45 -2.40 -9.45
N GLU A 11 0.89 -2.45 -10.66
CA GLU A 11 -0.56 -2.26 -10.88
C GLU A 11 -1.42 -3.24 -10.07
N HIS A 12 -1.01 -4.51 -10.01
CA HIS A 12 -1.75 -5.54 -9.28
C HIS A 12 -1.71 -5.30 -7.76
N TYR A 13 -0.53 -4.96 -7.22
CA TYR A 13 -0.39 -4.61 -5.81
C TYR A 13 -1.19 -3.35 -5.47
N GLY A 14 -1.12 -2.32 -6.32
CA GLY A 14 -1.88 -1.07 -6.16
C GLY A 14 -3.38 -1.33 -6.03
N CYS A 15 -3.95 -2.18 -6.91
CA CYS A 15 -5.35 -2.58 -6.82
C CYS A 15 -5.69 -3.28 -5.50
N ILE A 16 -4.87 -4.23 -5.05
CA ILE A 16 -5.14 -4.98 -3.81
C ILE A 16 -5.02 -4.07 -2.58
N ILE A 17 -4.02 -3.18 -2.56
CA ILE A 17 -3.83 -2.21 -1.47
C ILE A 17 -5.01 -1.23 -1.39
N ASP A 18 -5.52 -0.72 -2.53
CA ASP A 18 -6.71 0.13 -2.56
C ASP A 18 -7.94 -0.62 -2.01
N LEU A 19 -8.16 -1.87 -2.44
CA LEU A 19 -9.27 -2.70 -1.97
C LEU A 19 -9.20 -2.94 -0.45
N LEU A 20 -8.03 -3.35 0.06
CA LEU A 20 -7.81 -3.56 1.50
C LEU A 20 -7.99 -2.26 2.28
N GLY A 21 -7.44 -1.15 1.78
CA GLY A 21 -7.57 0.18 2.37
C GLY A 21 -9.02 0.64 2.49
N ARG A 22 -9.81 0.49 1.42
CA ARG A 22 -11.26 0.80 1.44
C ARG A 22 -12.03 -0.09 2.41
N ALA A 23 -11.68 -1.37 2.48
CA ALA A 23 -12.27 -2.34 3.40
C ALA A 23 -11.88 -2.14 4.88
N GLY A 24 -10.96 -1.20 5.18
CA GLY A 24 -10.46 -0.96 6.54
C GLY A 24 -9.45 -1.98 7.02
N LYS A 25 -8.97 -2.86 6.13
CA LYS A 25 -7.97 -3.88 6.42
C LYS A 25 -6.56 -3.31 6.27
N LEU A 26 -6.27 -2.25 7.01
CA LEU A 26 -5.05 -1.48 6.88
C LEU A 26 -3.79 -2.29 7.22
N ASP A 27 -3.86 -3.17 8.23
CA ASP A 27 -2.75 -4.04 8.62
C ASP A 27 -2.36 -5.00 7.49
N GLN A 28 -3.36 -5.55 6.79
CA GLN A 28 -3.12 -6.40 5.61
C GLN A 28 -2.57 -5.60 4.44
N ALA A 29 -3.01 -4.35 4.27
CA ALA A 29 -2.51 -3.48 3.21
C ALA A 29 -1.03 -3.14 3.41
N ILE A 30 -0.61 -2.80 4.63
CA ILE A 30 0.81 -2.51 4.93
C ILE A 30 1.67 -3.78 4.89
N GLU A 31 1.17 -4.92 5.38
CA GLU A 31 1.86 -6.20 5.25
C GLU A 31 2.11 -6.55 3.78
N LEU A 32 1.12 -6.35 2.91
CA LEU A 32 1.26 -6.59 1.47
C LEU A 32 2.32 -5.68 0.84
N ILE A 33 2.39 -4.40 1.23
CA ILE A 33 3.44 -3.48 0.76
C ILE A 33 4.83 -4.00 1.11
N HIS A 34 5.03 -4.49 2.34
CA HIS A 34 6.32 -5.06 2.76
C HIS A 34 6.67 -6.38 2.06
N GLN A 35 5.67 -7.09 1.53
CA GLN A 35 5.84 -8.34 0.79
C GLN A 35 5.98 -8.14 -0.73
N MET A 36 5.91 -6.89 -1.22
CA MET A 36 6.06 -6.62 -2.64
C MET A 36 7.43 -7.08 -3.14
N GLU A 37 7.43 -7.87 -4.21
CA GLU A 37 8.66 -8.28 -4.90
C GLU A 37 9.29 -7.14 -5.73
N CYS A 38 8.59 -6.00 -5.83
CA CYS A 38 9.07 -4.77 -6.45
C CYS A 38 9.02 -3.62 -5.45
N GLU A 39 9.88 -2.61 -5.67
CA GLU A 39 9.95 -1.48 -4.76
C GLU A 39 8.64 -0.66 -4.80
N PRO A 40 8.00 -0.45 -3.63
CA PRO A 40 6.79 0.36 -3.53
C PRO A 40 7.11 1.80 -3.89
N ASP A 41 6.23 2.42 -4.66
CA ASP A 41 6.39 3.80 -5.13
C ASP A 41 5.51 4.79 -4.35
N ALA A 42 5.68 6.08 -4.64
CA ALA A 42 4.87 7.13 -4.00
C ALA A 42 3.36 6.96 -4.25
N VAL A 43 2.94 6.28 -5.33
CA VAL A 43 1.53 5.99 -5.61
C VAL A 43 1.02 4.92 -4.63
N THR A 44 1.79 3.86 -4.43
CA THR A 44 1.51 2.78 -3.48
C THR A 44 1.25 3.33 -2.07
N TRP A 45 2.14 4.21 -1.59
CA TRP A 45 1.99 4.84 -0.27
C TRP A 45 0.84 5.84 -0.19
N ARG A 46 0.56 6.59 -1.26
CA ARG A 46 -0.63 7.49 -1.32
C ARG A 46 -1.93 6.70 -1.23
N THR A 47 -2.01 5.53 -1.87
CA THR A 47 -3.18 4.65 -1.79
C THR A 47 -3.43 4.20 -0.35
N LEU A 48 -2.40 3.72 0.35
CA LEU A 48 -2.51 3.36 1.77
C LEU A 48 -2.93 4.55 2.64
N LEU A 49 -2.33 5.73 2.42
CA LEU A 49 -2.68 6.96 3.13
C LEU A 49 -4.16 7.32 2.97
N GLY A 50 -4.71 7.12 1.77
CA GLY A 50 -6.14 7.28 1.48
C GLY A 50 -7.02 6.42 2.38
N GLY A 51 -6.68 5.13 2.51
CA GLY A 51 -7.36 4.20 3.41
C GLY A 51 -7.22 4.60 4.89
N CYS A 52 -6.03 5.00 5.32
CA CYS A 52 -5.76 5.45 6.69
C CYS A 52 -6.64 6.65 7.07
N ARG A 53 -6.81 7.60 6.15
CA ARG A 53 -7.69 8.77 6.36
C ARG A 53 -9.16 8.38 6.57
N VAL A 54 -9.67 7.43 5.78
CA VAL A 54 -11.07 6.97 5.87
C VAL A 54 -11.32 6.29 7.22
N HIS A 55 -10.38 5.45 7.66
CA HIS A 55 -10.53 4.64 8.88
C HIS A 55 -9.89 5.26 10.13
N ARG A 56 -9.40 6.50 10.03
CA ARG A 56 -8.81 7.30 11.12
C ARG A 56 -7.61 6.64 11.81
N ASN A 57 -6.80 5.88 11.05
CA ASN A 57 -5.53 5.35 11.55
C ASN A 57 -4.42 6.39 11.34
N VAL A 58 -4.19 7.22 12.36
CA VAL A 58 -3.26 8.36 12.30
C VAL A 58 -1.81 7.91 12.23
N ASP A 59 -1.43 6.89 13.01
CA ASP A 59 -0.04 6.42 13.08
C ASP A 59 0.43 5.88 11.72
N LEU A 60 -0.42 5.06 11.08
CA LEU A 60 -0.11 4.53 9.76
C LEU A 60 -0.16 5.61 8.67
N ALA A 61 -1.02 6.63 8.81
CA ALA A 61 -1.03 7.78 7.92
C ALA A 61 0.29 8.57 7.98
N ILE A 62 0.84 8.78 9.18
CA ILE A 62 2.14 9.45 9.37
C ILE A 62 3.26 8.63 8.73
N HIS A 63 3.25 7.31 8.94
CA HIS A 63 4.23 6.42 8.32
C HIS A 63 4.17 6.50 6.78
N ALA A 64 2.98 6.35 6.19
CA ALA A 64 2.79 6.45 4.75
C ALA A 64 3.23 7.83 4.20
N ALA A 65 2.95 8.92 4.91
CA ALA A 65 3.39 10.26 4.52
C ALA A 65 4.92 10.40 4.47
N ARG A 66 5.64 9.83 5.44
CA ARG A 66 7.11 9.82 5.45
C ARG A 66 7.67 9.05 4.25
N GLN A 67 7.12 7.87 3.98
CA GLN A 67 7.52 7.05 2.84
C GLN A 67 7.29 7.77 1.51
N ILE A 68 6.20 8.54 1.36
CA ILE A 68 5.95 9.37 0.15
C ILE A 68 7.06 10.41 -0.03
N SER A 69 7.53 11.05 1.04
CA SER A 69 8.63 12.02 0.97
C SER A 69 9.96 11.38 0.60
N GLU A 70 10.23 10.18 1.12
CA GLU A 70 11.46 9.42 0.84
C GLU A 70 11.48 8.86 -0.59
N THR A 71 10.34 8.34 -1.06
CA THR A 71 10.22 7.66 -2.37
C THR A 71 10.04 8.64 -3.55
N GLY A 72 9.72 9.90 -3.28
CA GLY A 72 9.50 10.95 -4.28
C GLY A 72 10.74 11.78 -4.64
N SER A 73 11.94 11.39 -4.17
CA SER A 73 13.21 12.08 -4.36
C SER A 73 14.09 11.45 -5.44
#